data_AF-A0A4U1GLN5-F1
#
_entry.id   AF-A0A4U1GLN5-F1
#
_cell.length_a   1.000
_cell.length_b   1.000
_cell.length_c   1.000
_cell.angle_alpha   90.00
_cell.angle_beta   90.00
_cell.angle_gamma   90.00
#
_symmetry.space_group_name_H-M   'P 1'
#
loop_
_entity.id
_entity.type
_entity.pdbx_description
1 polymer ?
#
loop_
_entity_poly.entity_id
_entity_poly.type
_entity_poly.pdbx_seq_one_letter_code
_entity_poly.pdbx_strand_id
1 'polypeptide(L)'
;MTKIIKMETTMNNQRSRVLFSDKTKQIIVEVICYLFVLLWIYAATNKILDFEKFKVQIGQSPILTDYALIVPYLIPSIEIIIAVLVLIKRTLLIGLYASFGLMLMFTIYIFIILNFAEKIPCSCGGILEKMGWTEHLIFNIGFVVLSLIAIIFQTQFNEKKAK
;
A
#
# COMPACT_ATOMS: atom_id res chain seq x y z
N MET A 1 -15.67 -0.67 -48.47
CA MET A 1 -14.65 -1.28 -47.59
C MET A 1 -14.38 -0.49 -46.31
N THR A 2 -14.42 0.84 -46.34
CA THR A 2 -14.08 1.71 -45.19
C THR A 2 -15.09 1.71 -44.03
N LYS A 3 -16.36 1.35 -44.28
CA LYS A 3 -17.39 1.28 -43.23
C LYS A 3 -17.29 0.04 -42.33
N ILE A 4 -16.74 -1.07 -42.83
CA ILE A 4 -16.63 -2.33 -42.07
C ILE A 4 -15.49 -2.23 -41.04
N ILE A 5 -14.35 -1.62 -41.42
CA ILE A 5 -13.20 -1.43 -40.52
C ILE A 5 -13.54 -0.50 -39.33
N LYS A 6 -14.41 0.50 -39.55
CA LYS A 6 -14.84 1.44 -38.51
C LYS A 6 -15.79 0.80 -37.48
N MET A 7 -16.50 -0.26 -37.88
CA MET A 7 -17.48 -0.94 -37.03
C MET A 7 -16.81 -1.93 -36.06
N GLU A 8 -15.74 -2.61 -36.49
CA GLU A 8 -14.91 -3.44 -35.60
C GLU A 8 -14.09 -2.62 -34.60
N THR A 9 -13.60 -1.44 -35.00
CA THR A 9 -12.85 -0.56 -34.09
C THR A 9 -13.72 0.08 -33.01
N THR A 10 -15.02 0.28 -33.26
CA THR A 10 -15.96 0.71 -32.21
C THR A 10 -16.40 -0.42 -31.28
N MET A 11 -16.37 -1.68 -31.72
CA MET A 11 -16.85 -2.81 -30.91
C MET A 11 -15.75 -3.52 -30.07
N ASN A 12 -14.47 -3.31 -30.37
CA ASN A 12 -13.39 -3.98 -29.64
C ASN A 12 -12.83 -3.16 -28.46
N ASN A 13 -13.08 -1.86 -28.38
CA ASN A 13 -12.56 -1.02 -27.29
C ASN A 13 -13.45 -1.01 -26.03
N GLN A 14 -14.57 -1.75 -26.06
CA GLN A 14 -15.60 -1.72 -25.02
C GLN A 14 -15.59 -2.96 -24.12
N ARG A 15 -14.74 -3.95 -24.40
CA ARG A 15 -14.87 -5.32 -23.83
C ARG A 15 -13.91 -5.70 -22.70
N SER A 16 -13.01 -4.83 -22.23
CA SER A 16 -12.07 -5.18 -21.14
C SER A 16 -12.22 -4.37 -19.84
N ARG A 17 -13.31 -3.63 -19.65
CA ARG A 17 -13.50 -2.83 -18.43
C ARG A 17 -14.49 -3.51 -17.50
N VAL A 18 -13.96 -4.33 -16.60
CA VAL A 18 -14.52 -4.78 -15.30
C VAL A 18 -16.03 -4.51 -15.09
N LEU A 19 -16.83 -5.58 -14.93
CA LEU A 19 -18.30 -5.65 -14.78
C LEU A 19 -18.95 -4.78 -13.67
N PHE A 20 -18.18 -3.97 -12.94
CA PHE A 20 -18.69 -3.18 -11.84
C PHE A 20 -19.20 -1.81 -12.29
N SER A 21 -20.36 -1.41 -11.78
CA SER A 21 -20.91 -0.06 -11.94
C SER A 21 -19.96 0.99 -11.35
N ASP A 22 -20.03 2.22 -11.86
CA ASP A 22 -19.25 3.37 -11.36
C ASP A 22 -19.51 3.61 -9.87
N LYS A 23 -20.75 3.44 -9.38
CA LYS A 23 -21.03 3.56 -7.95
C LYS A 23 -20.30 2.50 -7.12
N THR A 24 -20.27 1.26 -7.62
CA THR A 24 -19.60 0.13 -6.95
C THR A 24 -18.10 0.36 -6.89
N LYS A 25 -17.48 0.79 -7.99
CA LYS A 25 -16.05 1.10 -8.03
C LYS A 25 -15.66 2.21 -7.04
N GLN A 26 -16.50 3.23 -6.90
CA GLN A 26 -16.26 4.31 -5.94
C GLN A 26 -16.29 3.79 -4.51
N ILE A 27 -17.31 2.99 -4.15
CA ILE A 27 -17.41 2.37 -2.82
C ILE A 27 -16.19 1.48 -2.56
N ILE A 28 -15.73 0.70 -3.54
CA ILE A 28 -14.52 -0.13 -3.40
C ILE A 28 -13.30 0.73 -3.09
N VAL A 29 -13.09 1.82 -3.82
CA VAL A 29 -11.98 2.75 -3.56
C VAL A 29 -12.08 3.32 -2.14
N GLU A 30 -13.25 3.81 -1.74
CA GLU A 30 -13.46 4.39 -0.40
C GLU A 30 -13.17 3.38 0.72
N VAL A 31 -13.66 2.14 0.60
CA VAL A 31 -13.37 1.08 1.56
C VAL A 31 -11.86 0.80 1.65
N ILE A 32 -11.19 0.66 0.51
CA ILE A 32 -9.74 0.44 0.47
C ILE A 32 -8.98 1.62 1.12
N CYS A 33 -9.42 2.85 0.89
CA CYS A 33 -8.83 4.04 1.51
C CYS A 33 -8.95 4.00 3.03
N TYR A 34 -10.13 3.65 3.57
CA TYR A 34 -10.30 3.52 5.01
C TYR A 34 -9.43 2.41 5.61
N LEU A 35 -9.27 1.28 4.90
CA LEU A 35 -8.36 0.21 5.32
C LEU A 35 -6.91 0.70 5.39
N PHE A 36 -6.44 1.44 4.38
CA PHE A 36 -5.09 2.03 4.38
C PHE A 36 -4.90 3.05 5.48
N VAL A 37 -5.87 3.94 5.71
CA VAL A 37 -5.79 4.93 6.79
C VAL A 37 -5.70 4.23 8.15
N LEU A 38 -6.57 3.24 8.39
CA LEU A 38 -6.52 2.45 9.62
C LEU A 38 -5.15 1.78 9.79
N LEU A 39 -4.64 1.14 8.73
CA LEU A 39 -3.36 0.46 8.76
C LEU A 39 -2.21 1.42 9.07
N TRP A 40 -2.09 2.52 8.35
CA TRP A 40 -0.99 3.47 8.51
C TRP A 40 -1.02 4.16 9.87
N ILE A 41 -2.19 4.58 10.35
CA ILE A 41 -2.32 5.21 11.66
C ILE A 41 -2.03 4.19 12.77
N TYR A 42 -2.55 2.97 12.67
CA TYR A 42 -2.23 1.91 13.62
C TYR A 42 -0.72 1.63 13.65
N ALA A 43 -0.11 1.42 12.49
CA ALA A 43 1.31 1.10 12.37
C ALA A 43 2.22 2.22 12.91
N ALA A 44 1.90 3.49 12.61
CA ALA A 44 2.67 4.62 13.11
C ALA A 44 2.51 4.79 14.62
N THR A 45 1.28 4.66 15.12
CA THR A 45 0.99 4.83 16.55
C THR A 45 1.73 3.79 17.40
N ASN A 46 1.75 2.51 17.02
CA ASN A 46 2.50 1.50 17.78
C ASN A 46 3.99 1.79 17.79
N LYS A 47 4.57 2.24 16.66
CA LYS A 47 5.99 2.61 16.57
C LYS A 47 6.34 3.84 17.42
N ILE A 48 5.43 4.80 17.54
CA ILE A 48 5.65 6.00 18.36
C ILE A 48 5.49 5.68 19.85
N LEU A 49 4.47 4.91 20.22
CA LEU A 49 4.22 4.54 21.62
C LEU A 49 5.37 3.70 22.20
N ASP A 50 5.86 2.74 21.44
CA ASP A 50 6.99 1.89 21.82
C ASP A 50 8.27 2.26 21.02
N PHE A 51 8.61 3.54 20.95
CA PHE A 51 9.70 4.05 20.11
C PHE A 51 11.06 3.40 20.36
N GLU A 52 11.46 3.23 21.62
CA GLU A 52 12.73 2.58 21.96
C GLU A 52 12.77 1.13 21.50
N LYS A 53 11.63 0.43 21.58
CA LYS A 53 11.51 -0.94 21.08
C LYS A 53 11.69 -0.98 19.58
N PHE A 54 10.99 -0.10 18.85
CA PHE A 54 11.11 0.00 17.40
C PHE A 54 12.54 0.34 16.97
N LYS A 55 13.20 1.28 17.67
CA LYS A 55 14.60 1.64 17.43
C LYS A 55 15.54 0.45 17.62
N VAL A 56 15.38 -0.32 18.70
CA VAL A 56 16.16 -1.55 18.94
C VAL A 56 15.93 -2.57 17.83
N GLN A 57 14.70 -2.75 17.36
CA GLN A 57 14.41 -3.67 16.26
C GLN A 57 15.06 -3.26 14.94
N ILE A 58 15.05 -1.97 14.62
CA ILE A 58 15.80 -1.47 13.46
C ILE A 58 17.30 -1.72 13.65
N GLY A 59 17.83 -1.53 14.87
CA GLY A 59 19.23 -1.82 15.21
C GLY A 59 19.61 -3.31 15.20
N GLN A 60 18.61 -4.21 15.20
CA GLN A 60 18.81 -5.66 15.08
C GLN A 60 18.60 -6.17 13.65
N SER A 61 18.10 -5.33 12.75
CA SER A 61 17.85 -5.70 11.36
C SER A 61 19.18 -5.80 10.60
N PRO A 62 19.50 -6.95 9.98
CA PRO A 62 20.74 -7.12 9.22
C PRO A 62 21.00 -6.05 8.15
N ILE A 63 19.94 -5.39 7.65
CA ILE A 63 19.99 -4.41 6.56
C ILE A 63 19.89 -2.97 7.07
N LEU A 64 19.18 -2.75 8.19
CA LEU A 64 18.84 -1.41 8.67
C LEU A 64 19.63 -0.94 9.90
N THR A 65 20.50 -1.78 10.47
CA THR A 65 21.29 -1.45 11.66
C THR A 65 22.03 -0.12 11.53
N ASP A 66 22.68 0.14 10.39
CA ASP A 66 23.44 1.37 10.15
C ASP A 66 22.56 2.64 10.12
N TYR A 67 21.25 2.46 9.95
CA TYR A 67 20.27 3.54 9.85
C TYR A 67 19.37 3.64 11.09
N ALA A 68 19.69 2.94 12.17
CA ALA A 68 18.90 2.88 13.40
C ALA A 68 18.72 4.23 14.12
N LEU A 69 19.49 5.27 13.75
CA LEU A 69 19.30 6.62 14.28
C LEU A 69 18.24 7.42 13.53
N ILE A 70 17.97 7.11 12.25
CA ILE A 70 17.14 7.93 11.37
C ILE A 70 15.83 7.22 11.02
N VAL A 71 15.91 5.95 10.64
CA VAL A 71 14.77 5.15 10.17
C VAL A 71 13.61 5.07 11.19
N PRO A 72 13.87 4.96 12.52
CA PRO A 72 12.79 4.94 13.50
C PRO A 72 11.91 6.19 13.51
N TYR A 73 12.45 7.36 13.13
CA TYR A 73 11.67 8.59 12.99
C TYR A 73 11.00 8.68 11.63
N LEU A 74 11.73 8.28 10.57
CA LEU A 74 11.29 8.44 9.19
C LEU A 74 10.06 7.59 8.87
N ILE A 75 10.07 6.30 9.25
CA ILE A 75 8.98 5.37 8.94
C ILE A 75 7.62 5.88 9.48
N PRO A 76 7.42 6.09 10.80
CA PRO A 76 6.14 6.54 11.32
C PRO A 76 5.73 7.92 10.77
N SER A 77 6.69 8.80 10.48
CA SER A 77 6.40 10.09 9.84
C SER A 77 5.80 9.92 8.45
N ILE A 78 6.40 9.07 7.61
CA ILE A 78 5.89 8.78 6.26
C ILE A 78 4.51 8.11 6.35
N GLU A 79 4.31 7.16 7.27
CA GLU A 79 3.03 6.47 7.47
C GLU A 79 1.90 7.48 7.79
N ILE A 80 2.15 8.43 8.70
CA ILE A 80 1.18 9.49 9.04
C ILE A 80 0.90 10.39 7.83
N ILE A 81 1.94 10.82 7.12
CA ILE A 81 1.78 11.68 5.94
C ILE A 81 0.92 10.97 4.89
N ILE A 82 1.19 9.69 4.61
CA ILE A 82 0.42 8.90 3.64
C ILE A 82 -1.04 8.78 4.09
N ALA A 83 -1.31 8.52 5.38
CA ALA A 83 -2.67 8.46 5.90
C ALA A 83 -3.44 9.77 5.63
N VAL A 84 -2.81 10.92 5.87
CA VAL A 84 -3.40 12.24 5.58
C VAL A 84 -3.63 12.43 4.07
N LEU A 85 -2.67 12.06 3.23
CA LEU A 85 -2.80 12.17 1.77
C LEU A 85 -3.98 11.37 1.22
N VAL A 86 -4.23 10.17 1.77
CA VAL A 86 -5.34 9.29 1.38
C VAL A 86 -6.70 9.86 1.80
N LEU A 87 -6.78 10.58 2.92
CA LEU A 87 -8.03 11.19 3.40
C LEU A 87 -8.48 12.39 2.55
N ILE A 88 -7.56 13.12 1.94
CA ILE A 88 -7.86 14.33 1.19
C ILE A 88 -8.12 13.97 -0.28
N LYS A 89 -9.36 14.18 -0.76
CA LYS A 89 -9.80 13.87 -2.13
C LYS A 89 -8.85 14.39 -3.23
N ARG A 90 -8.24 15.56 -3.03
CA ARG A 90 -7.32 16.19 -3.99
C ARG A 90 -5.98 15.44 -4.11
N THR A 91 -5.51 14.85 -3.02
CA THR A 91 -4.22 14.13 -2.95
C THR A 91 -4.39 12.62 -2.94
N LEU A 92 -5.63 12.12 -2.98
CA LEU A 92 -5.96 10.70 -2.88
C LEU A 92 -5.09 9.82 -3.79
N LEU A 93 -4.98 10.16 -5.07
CA LEU A 93 -4.20 9.34 -6.02
C LEU A 93 -2.71 9.31 -5.65
N ILE A 94 -2.16 10.44 -5.18
CA ILE A 94 -0.77 10.52 -4.69
C ILE A 94 -0.62 9.65 -3.43
N GLY A 95 -1.56 9.74 -2.49
CA GLY A 95 -1.58 8.91 -1.27
C GLY A 95 -1.68 7.42 -1.57
N LEU A 96 -2.46 7.02 -2.59
CA LEU A 96 -2.56 5.63 -3.04
C LEU A 96 -1.26 5.12 -3.67
N TYR A 97 -0.61 5.91 -4.53
CA TYR A 97 0.71 5.55 -5.08
C TYR A 97 1.78 5.48 -3.99
N ALA A 98 1.78 6.41 -3.04
CA ALA A 98 2.69 6.38 -1.90
C ALA A 98 2.44 5.16 -1.01
N SER A 99 1.17 4.82 -0.75
CA SER A 99 0.78 3.61 -0.02
C SER A 99 1.26 2.35 -0.74
N PHE A 100 1.07 2.26 -2.06
CA PHE A 100 1.56 1.15 -2.89
C PHE A 100 3.08 1.02 -2.78
N GLY A 101 3.81 2.12 -2.97
CA GLY A 101 5.27 2.13 -2.93
C GLY A 101 5.81 1.71 -1.56
N LEU A 102 5.28 2.28 -0.47
CA LEU A 102 5.71 1.93 0.87
C LEU A 102 5.38 0.48 1.22
N MET A 103 4.18 0.02 0.88
CA MET A 103 3.78 -1.37 1.12
C MET A 103 4.65 -2.36 0.33
N LEU A 104 4.99 -2.02 -0.92
CA LEU A 104 5.88 -2.82 -1.75
C LEU A 104 7.30 -2.86 -1.14
N MET A 105 7.83 -1.74 -0.64
CA MET A 105 9.12 -1.72 0.05
C MET A 105 9.11 -2.61 1.30
N PHE A 106 8.06 -2.56 2.13
CA PHE A 106 7.92 -3.46 3.28
C PHE A 106 7.80 -4.93 2.87
N THR A 107 7.11 -5.22 1.76
CA THR A 107 6.99 -6.57 1.20
C THR A 107 8.35 -7.10 0.76
N ILE A 108 9.11 -6.30 0.00
CA ILE A 108 10.45 -6.66 -0.47
C ILE A 108 11.40 -6.86 0.70
N TYR A 109 11.36 -5.97 1.71
CA TYR A 109 12.17 -6.09 2.92
C TYR A 109 11.92 -7.44 3.63
N ILE A 110 10.65 -7.79 3.89
CA ILE A 110 10.29 -9.08 4.52
C ILE A 110 10.75 -10.26 3.66
N PHE A 111 10.52 -10.18 2.34
CA PHE A 111 10.95 -11.23 1.42
C PHE A 111 12.47 -11.45 1.48
N ILE A 112 13.26 -10.37 1.53
CA ILE A 112 14.71 -10.48 1.63
C ILE A 112 15.11 -11.12 2.97
N ILE A 113 14.55 -10.67 4.08
CA ILE A 113 14.85 -11.24 5.40
C ILE A 113 14.53 -12.74 5.45
N LEU A 114 13.38 -13.16 4.92
CA LEU A 114 12.97 -14.57 4.93
C LEU A 114 13.85 -15.49 4.08
N ASN A 115 14.46 -14.99 3.01
CA ASN A 115 15.20 -15.83 2.05
C ASN A 115 16.73 -15.68 2.16
N PHE A 116 17.23 -14.58 2.73
CA PHE A 116 18.66 -14.25 2.69
C PHE A 116 19.27 -13.91 4.06
N ALA A 117 18.47 -13.71 5.12
CA ALA A 117 19.03 -13.46 6.45
C ALA A 117 19.44 -14.77 7.14
N GLU A 118 20.65 -14.81 7.70
CA GLU A 118 21.14 -15.97 8.48
C GLU A 118 20.33 -16.20 9.75
N LYS A 119 19.78 -15.13 10.33
CA LYS A 119 18.94 -15.17 11.54
C LYS A 119 17.76 -14.23 11.37
N ILE A 120 16.56 -14.76 11.59
CA ILE A 120 15.32 -13.99 11.56
C ILE A 120 15.17 -13.26 12.90
N PRO A 121 15.07 -11.91 12.92
CA PRO A 121 14.92 -11.17 14.17
C PRO A 121 13.57 -11.45 14.83
N CYS A 122 13.53 -11.34 16.16
CA CYS A 122 12.30 -11.54 16.92
C CYS A 122 11.27 -10.45 16.59
N SER A 123 10.02 -10.85 16.35
CA SER A 123 8.91 -9.96 16.03
C SER A 123 8.29 -9.46 17.35
N CYS A 124 8.49 -8.20 17.72
CA CYS A 124 8.19 -7.71 19.07
C CYS A 124 7.64 -6.26 19.06
N GLY A 125 6.33 -6.01 18.92
CA GLY A 125 5.84 -4.59 18.92
C GLY A 125 4.37 -4.27 18.54
N GLY A 126 3.43 -5.20 18.66
CA GLY A 126 2.00 -4.91 18.49
C GLY A 126 1.22 -6.06 17.87
N ILE A 127 -0.01 -5.81 17.39
CA ILE A 127 -0.85 -6.83 16.72
C ILE A 127 -0.20 -7.30 15.41
N LEU A 128 0.44 -6.39 14.66
CA LEU A 128 1.17 -6.71 13.43
C LEU A 128 2.46 -7.51 13.69
N GLU A 129 2.97 -7.52 14.91
CA GLU A 129 4.18 -8.28 15.29
C GLU A 129 3.88 -9.59 16.01
N LYS A 130 2.61 -9.82 16.38
CA LYS A 130 2.14 -11.16 16.74
C LYS A 130 1.97 -12.06 15.51
N MET A 131 1.96 -11.48 14.30
CA MET A 131 2.00 -12.25 13.06
C MET A 131 3.41 -12.81 12.83
N GLY A 132 3.48 -14.06 12.37
CA GLY A 132 4.71 -14.61 11.81
C GLY A 132 5.14 -13.86 10.56
N TRP A 133 6.43 -13.91 10.23
CA TRP A 133 7.01 -13.21 9.08
C TRP A 133 6.31 -13.55 7.75
N THR A 134 5.95 -14.82 7.54
CA THR A 134 5.22 -15.25 6.33
C THR A 134 3.79 -14.70 6.29
N GLU A 135 3.11 -14.64 7.45
CA GLU A 135 1.76 -14.09 7.55
C GLU A 135 1.78 -12.59 7.25
N HIS A 136 2.78 -11.87 7.77
CA HIS A 136 3.01 -10.47 7.47
C HIS A 136 3.32 -10.26 5.97
N LEU A 137 4.11 -11.14 5.34
CA LEU A 137 4.35 -11.07 3.90
C LEU A 137 3.06 -11.20 3.09
N ILE A 138 2.21 -12.18 3.41
CA ILE A 138 0.92 -12.39 2.75
C ILE A 138 0.00 -11.18 2.97
N PHE A 139 -0.05 -10.65 4.19
CA PHE A 139 -0.79 -9.44 4.52
C PHE A 139 -0.36 -8.26 3.65
N ASN A 140 0.96 -8.00 3.55
CA ASN A 140 1.48 -6.91 2.74
C ASN A 140 1.17 -7.09 1.26
N ILE A 141 1.33 -8.30 0.70
CA ILE A 141 0.95 -8.60 -0.68
C ILE A 141 -0.54 -8.32 -0.93
N GLY A 142 -1.41 -8.67 0.02
CA GLY A 142 -2.83 -8.32 -0.04
C GLY A 142 -3.04 -6.82 -0.19
N PHE A 143 -2.36 -6.00 0.62
CA PHE A 143 -2.45 -4.54 0.52
C PHE A 143 -1.81 -3.97 -0.75
N VAL A 144 -0.74 -4.59 -1.29
CA VAL A 144 -0.21 -4.25 -2.62
C VAL A 144 -1.28 -4.45 -3.70
N VAL A 145 -2.00 -5.58 -3.68
CA VAL A 145 -3.08 -5.85 -4.64
C VAL A 145 -4.24 -4.85 -4.45
N LEU A 146 -4.65 -4.59 -3.21
CA LEU A 146 -5.73 -3.62 -2.92
C LEU A 146 -5.37 -2.21 -3.41
N SER A 147 -4.14 -1.74 -3.19
CA SER A 147 -3.71 -0.44 -3.70
C SER A 147 -3.72 -0.36 -5.22
N LEU A 148 -3.29 -1.41 -5.93
CA LEU A 148 -3.38 -1.46 -7.40
C LEU A 148 -4.84 -1.36 -7.88
N ILE A 149 -5.76 -2.09 -7.24
CA ILE A 149 -7.20 -2.03 -7.56
C ILE A 149 -7.72 -0.60 -7.37
N ALA A 150 -7.41 0.02 -6.22
CA ALA A 150 -7.85 1.38 -5.91
C ALA A 150 -7.28 2.41 -6.90
N ILE A 151 -6.00 2.30 -7.26
CA ILE A 151 -5.34 3.17 -8.25
C ILE A 151 -6.03 3.05 -9.62
N ILE A 152 -6.27 1.82 -10.10
CA ILE A 152 -6.89 1.59 -11.41
C ILE A 152 -8.30 2.20 -11.44
N PHE A 153 -9.11 1.95 -10.41
CA PHE A 153 -10.46 2.50 -10.35
C PHE A 153 -10.45 4.03 -10.20
N GLN A 154 -9.60 4.59 -9.34
CA GLN A 154 -9.50 6.03 -9.14
C GLN A 154 -9.05 6.77 -10.42
N THR A 155 -8.09 6.21 -11.16
CA THR A 155 -7.64 6.79 -12.43
C THR A 155 -8.75 6.79 -13.48
N GLN A 156 -9.53 5.70 -13.58
CA GLN A 156 -10.68 5.64 -14.48
C GLN A 156 -11.73 6.72 -14.16
N PHE A 157 -11.96 7.03 -12.87
CA PHE A 157 -12.86 8.12 -12.48
C PHE A 157 -12.33 9.49 -12.85
N ASN A 158 -11.04 9.74 -12.60
CA ASN A 158 -10.41 11.02 -12.92
C ASN A 158 -10.45 11.31 -14.42
N GLU A 159 -10.20 10.30 -15.26
CA GLU A 159 -10.32 10.41 -16.72
C GLU A 159 -11.75 10.73 -17.19
N LYS A 160 -12.77 10.11 -16.58
CA LYS A 160 -14.17 10.39 -16.90
C LYS A 160 -14.58 11.82 -16.54
N LYS A 161 -14.04 12.37 -15.44
CA LYS A 161 -14.33 13.73 -15.00
C LYS A 161 -13.63 14.81 -15.85
N ALA A 162 -12.53 14.45 -16.52
CA ALA A 162 -11.77 15.35 -17.38
C ALA A 162 -12.31 15.45 -18.82
N LYS A 163 -13.23 14.55 -19.21
CA LYS A 163 -13.96 14.58 -20.48
C LYS A 163 -15.30 15.27 -20.31
#